data_AF-W9HHD2-F1
#
_entry.id   AF-W9HHD2-F1
#
_cell.length_a   1.000
_cell.length_b   1.000
_cell.length_c   1.000
_cell.angle_alpha   90.00
_cell.angle_beta   90.00
_cell.angle_gamma   90.00
#
_symmetry.space_group_name_H-M   'P 1'
#
loop_
_entity.id
_entity.type
_entity.pdbx_description
1 polymer ?
#
loop_
_entity_poly.entity_id
_entity_poly.type
_entity_poly.pdbx_seq_one_letter_code
_entity_poly.pdbx_strand_id
1 'polypeptide(L)'
;MSSGESKLRPCTTAGGHVEDRGQPALPVVHRHFANPSPLGLLSFATGIFLISSFGVHARGIQTPNVMIAVLIFFGGICQYIVGIMEFITGNTFGTAVFMSYGAFNISYSMIYLPGSGIIAAYTDESGALSPDFQQAIAMYLWAWFILTVIYTVAAVRSSWVLSLDLLALDICLTCCWQYGKQHLRP
;
A
#
# COMPACT_ATOMS: atom_id res chain seq x y z
N MET A 1 -38.64 -21.58 58.39
CA MET A 1 -37.50 -21.46 57.46
C MET A 1 -38.01 -20.90 56.14
N SER A 2 -37.92 -19.58 55.95
CA SER A 2 -38.16 -18.93 54.66
C SER A 2 -36.88 -18.18 54.32
N SER A 3 -36.16 -18.70 53.33
CA SER A 3 -34.89 -18.17 52.85
C SER A 3 -35.14 -16.83 52.17
N GLY A 4 -34.72 -15.73 52.79
CA GLY A 4 -34.76 -14.41 52.19
C GLY A 4 -33.70 -14.31 51.09
N GLU A 5 -34.11 -14.42 49.83
CA GLU A 5 -33.27 -14.06 48.70
C GLU A 5 -33.06 -12.54 48.70
N SER A 6 -31.96 -12.09 49.31
CA SER A 6 -31.54 -10.69 49.22
C SER A 6 -31.06 -10.43 47.79
N LYS A 7 -31.91 -9.82 46.97
CA LYS A 7 -31.56 -9.34 45.64
C LYS A 7 -30.46 -8.29 45.78
N LEU A 8 -29.19 -8.69 45.60
CA LEU A 8 -28.03 -7.81 45.71
C LEU A 8 -28.20 -6.67 44.70
N ARG A 9 -28.29 -5.43 45.20
CA ARG A 9 -28.39 -4.25 44.34
C ARG A 9 -27.10 -4.14 43.51
N PRO A 10 -27.18 -3.84 42.21
CA PRO A 10 -25.98 -3.56 41.42
C PRO A 10 -25.20 -2.43 42.09
N CYS A 11 -23.93 -2.67 42.39
CA CYS A 11 -23.06 -1.64 42.96
C CYS A 11 -22.81 -0.59 41.88
N THR A 12 -23.06 0.67 42.23
CA THR A 12 -22.78 1.80 41.35
C THR A 12 -21.42 2.37 41.76
N THR A 13 -20.49 2.47 40.82
CA THR A 13 -19.18 3.12 41.06
C THR A 13 -19.38 4.61 41.38
N ALA A 14 -18.38 5.27 41.98
CA ALA A 14 -18.45 6.70 42.30
C ALA A 14 -18.73 7.60 41.07
N GLY A 15 -18.52 7.10 39.84
CA GLY A 15 -18.86 7.73 38.58
C GLY A 15 -20.28 7.44 38.04
N GLY A 16 -21.15 6.78 38.80
CA GLY A 16 -22.54 6.55 38.41
C GLY A 16 -22.79 5.35 37.49
N HIS A 17 -21.74 4.61 37.11
CA HIS A 17 -21.88 3.43 36.25
C HIS A 17 -22.18 2.18 37.08
N VAL A 18 -23.16 1.39 36.62
CA VAL A 18 -23.48 0.08 37.18
C VAL A 18 -22.28 -0.86 36.96
N GLU A 19 -21.81 -1.49 38.03
CA GLU A 19 -20.70 -2.45 38.01
C GLU A 19 -21.08 -3.67 37.17
N ASP A 20 -20.62 -3.71 35.91
CA ASP A 20 -20.77 -4.85 35.03
C ASP A 20 -19.78 -5.95 35.44
N ARG A 21 -20.32 -7.00 36.06
CA ARG A 21 -19.57 -8.20 36.46
C ARG A 21 -19.52 -9.27 35.38
N GLY A 22 -20.00 -8.96 34.16
CA GLY A 22 -19.59 -9.71 32.99
C GLY A 22 -18.08 -9.62 32.91
N GLN A 23 -17.38 -10.66 33.33
CA GLN A 23 -15.96 -10.81 33.04
C GLN A 23 -15.92 -11.38 31.61
N PRO A 24 -15.78 -10.56 30.55
CA PRO A 24 -15.67 -11.10 29.22
C PRO A 24 -14.49 -12.06 29.20
N ALA A 25 -14.67 -13.21 28.54
CA ALA A 25 -13.68 -14.28 28.50
C ALA A 25 -12.33 -13.84 27.93
N LEU A 26 -12.28 -12.66 27.31
CA LEU A 26 -11.08 -11.98 26.87
C LEU A 26 -11.09 -10.54 27.39
N PRO A 27 -9.94 -9.99 27.82
CA PRO A 27 -9.86 -8.59 28.21
C PRO A 27 -10.34 -7.71 27.05
N VAL A 28 -11.25 -6.77 27.34
CA VAL A 28 -11.63 -5.72 26.38
C VAL A 28 -10.43 -4.80 26.27
N VAL A 29 -9.55 -5.10 25.31
CA VAL A 29 -8.45 -4.22 24.97
C VAL A 29 -9.07 -3.01 24.26
N HIS A 30 -9.28 -1.93 24.99
CA HIS A 30 -9.53 -0.63 24.38
C HIS A 30 -8.27 -0.28 23.57
N ARG A 31 -8.33 -0.44 22.24
CA ARG A 31 -7.27 0.09 21.36
C ARG A 31 -7.13 1.57 21.67
N HIS A 32 -5.98 1.97 22.22
CA HIS A 32 -5.69 3.37 22.56
C HIS A 32 -5.59 4.25 21.30
N PHE A 33 -5.32 3.63 20.15
CA PHE A 33 -5.18 4.29 18.85
C PHE A 33 -6.05 3.63 17.77
N ALA A 34 -6.50 4.43 16.81
CA ALA A 34 -7.20 3.93 15.63
C ALA A 34 -6.29 3.02 14.79
N ASN A 35 -6.87 2.06 14.07
CA ASN A 35 -6.13 1.19 13.16
C ASN A 35 -5.90 1.90 11.81
N PRO A 36 -4.65 2.23 11.43
CA PRO A 36 -4.38 2.93 10.19
C PRO A 36 -4.22 1.98 8.99
N SER A 37 -4.11 0.65 9.20
CA SER A 37 -3.87 -0.33 8.13
C SER A 37 -4.89 -0.28 6.98
N PRO A 38 -6.22 -0.12 7.21
CA PRO A 38 -7.19 -0.06 6.13
C PRO A 38 -6.98 1.14 5.21
N LEU A 39 -6.54 2.27 5.76
CA LEU A 39 -6.27 3.47 4.97
C LEU A 39 -5.04 3.25 4.07
N GLY A 40 -3.99 2.61 4.61
CA GLY A 40 -2.79 2.26 3.85
C GLY A 40 -3.08 1.29 2.70
N LEU A 41 -3.93 0.29 2.95
CA LEU A 41 -4.37 -0.67 1.93
C LEU A 41 -5.19 -0.03 0.81
N LEU A 42 -6.13 0.86 1.13
CA LEU A 42 -6.94 1.57 0.12
C LEU A 42 -6.11 2.53 -0.73
N SER A 43 -5.18 3.23 -0.09
CA SER A 43 -4.19 4.08 -0.76
C SER A 43 -3.34 3.27 -1.75
N PHE A 44 -2.81 2.13 -1.30
CA PHE A 44 -2.03 1.23 -2.14
C PHE A 44 -2.82 0.70 -3.33
N ALA A 45 -4.02 0.18 -3.08
CA ALA A 45 -4.89 -0.37 -4.12
C ALA A 45 -5.23 0.66 -5.20
N THR A 46 -5.45 1.92 -4.78
CA THR A 46 -5.74 3.03 -5.70
C THR A 46 -4.52 3.37 -6.57
N GLY A 47 -3.31 3.39 -5.98
CA GLY A 47 -2.07 3.62 -6.72
C GLY A 47 -1.81 2.56 -7.78
N ILE A 48 -1.89 1.27 -7.40
CA ILE A 48 -1.69 0.15 -8.33
C ILE A 48 -2.79 0.10 -9.39
N PHE A 49 -4.04 0.38 -9.03
CA PHE A 49 -5.14 0.45 -10.00
C PHE A 49 -4.87 1.49 -11.09
N LEU A 50 -4.39 2.68 -10.72
CA LEU A 50 -4.06 3.73 -11.69
C LEU A 50 -2.87 3.32 -12.55
N ILE A 51 -1.77 2.84 -11.95
CA ILE A 51 -0.59 2.37 -12.70
C ILE A 51 -0.99 1.30 -13.71
N SER A 52 -1.82 0.33 -13.30
CA SER A 52 -2.29 -0.74 -14.19
C SER A 52 -3.23 -0.21 -15.27
N SER A 53 -4.16 0.71 -14.94
CA SER A 53 -5.13 1.26 -15.90
C SER A 53 -4.46 2.09 -17.00
N PHE A 54 -3.49 2.92 -16.63
CA PHE A 54 -2.69 3.66 -17.59
C PHE A 54 -1.70 2.76 -18.34
N GLY A 55 -1.15 1.72 -17.70
CA GLY A 55 -0.28 0.74 -18.35
C GLY A 55 -0.97 -0.04 -19.48
N VAL A 56 -2.26 -0.37 -19.34
CA VAL A 56 -3.04 -1.00 -20.42
C VAL A 56 -3.67 0.00 -21.39
N HIS A 57 -3.38 1.29 -21.24
CA HIS A 57 -3.99 2.37 -22.03
C HIS A 57 -5.51 2.29 -22.05
N ALA A 58 -6.12 2.10 -20.88
CA ALA A 58 -7.57 2.02 -20.76
C ALA A 58 -8.21 3.27 -21.42
N ARG A 59 -9.08 3.04 -22.42
CA ARG A 59 -9.73 4.07 -23.24
C ARG A 59 -8.81 4.86 -24.18
N GLY A 60 -7.62 4.35 -24.51
CA GLY A 60 -6.70 4.97 -25.46
C GLY A 60 -5.98 6.21 -24.92
N ILE A 61 -6.05 6.45 -23.61
CA ILE A 61 -5.39 7.60 -22.95
C ILE A 61 -3.91 7.24 -22.74
N GLN A 62 -3.03 7.96 -23.43
CA GLN A 62 -1.57 7.79 -23.38
C GLN A 62 -0.90 8.77 -22.40
N THR A 63 -1.63 9.74 -21.87
CA THR A 63 -1.10 10.82 -21.02
C THR A 63 -1.27 10.49 -19.53
N PRO A 64 -0.20 10.13 -18.80
CA PRO A 64 -0.28 9.70 -17.40
C PRO A 64 -0.44 10.84 -16.39
N ASN A 65 -0.48 12.11 -16.83
CA ASN A 65 -0.36 13.28 -15.96
C ASN A 65 -1.39 13.35 -14.82
N VAL A 66 -2.62 12.87 -15.06
CA VAL A 66 -3.68 12.86 -14.04
C VAL A 66 -3.36 11.87 -12.91
N MET A 67 -2.68 10.76 -13.22
CA MET A 67 -2.32 9.75 -12.21
C MET A 67 -1.29 10.30 -11.21
N ILE A 68 -0.39 11.17 -11.66
CA ILE A 68 0.74 11.70 -10.88
C ILE A 68 0.25 12.33 -9.58
N ALA A 69 -0.83 13.11 -9.62
CA ALA A 69 -1.38 13.74 -8.42
C ALA A 69 -1.83 12.70 -7.38
N VAL A 70 -2.56 11.65 -7.82
CA VAL A 70 -3.04 10.62 -6.91
C VAL A 70 -1.88 9.79 -6.36
N LEU A 71 -0.88 9.46 -7.19
CA LEU A 71 0.30 8.71 -6.77
C LEU A 71 1.16 9.48 -5.77
N ILE A 72 1.36 10.79 -5.94
CA ILE A 72 2.15 11.60 -4.99
C ILE A 72 1.41 11.76 -3.68
N PHE A 73 0.14 12.20 -3.72
CA PHE A 73 -0.57 12.60 -2.50
C PHE A 73 -1.19 11.39 -1.78
N PHE A 74 -1.98 10.59 -2.48
CA PHE A 74 -2.75 9.51 -1.86
C PHE A 74 -1.96 8.22 -1.80
N GLY A 75 -1.43 7.72 -2.93
CA GLY A 75 -0.59 6.52 -3.00
C GLY A 75 0.80 6.69 -2.36
N GLY A 76 1.24 7.94 -2.17
CA GLY A 76 2.59 8.28 -1.73
C GLY A 76 2.62 8.78 -0.30
N ILE A 77 2.37 10.08 -0.13
CA ILE A 77 2.48 10.79 1.16
C ILE A 77 1.53 10.20 2.20
N CYS A 78 0.25 10.02 1.86
CA CYS A 78 -0.73 9.45 2.78
C CYS A 78 -0.34 8.01 3.19
N GLN A 79 0.11 7.19 2.24
CA GLN A 79 0.57 5.84 2.53
C GLN A 79 1.81 5.82 3.43
N TYR A 80 2.76 6.73 3.19
CA TYR A 80 3.97 6.87 3.99
C TYR A 80 3.66 7.28 5.43
N ILE A 81 2.73 8.22 5.62
CA ILE A 81 2.23 8.62 6.93
C ILE A 81 1.55 7.45 7.64
N VAL A 82 0.75 6.64 6.94
CA VAL A 82 0.15 5.42 7.50
C VAL A 82 1.24 4.45 7.98
N GLY A 83 2.33 4.29 7.22
CA GLY A 83 3.47 3.48 7.66
C GLY A 83 4.11 3.96 8.97
N ILE A 84 4.23 5.29 9.15
CA ILE A 84 4.68 5.89 10.42
C ILE A 84 3.65 5.62 11.54
N MET A 85 2.36 5.70 11.25
CA MET A 85 1.32 5.38 12.24
C MET A 85 1.34 3.90 12.65
N GLU A 86 1.60 2.97 11.72
CA GLU A 86 1.81 1.55 12.02
C GLU A 86 3.02 1.32 12.93
N PHE A 87 4.06 2.18 12.83
CA PHE A 87 5.22 2.08 13.71
C PHE A 87 4.83 2.44 15.14
N ILE A 88 3.97 3.45 15.31
CA ILE A 88 3.45 3.90 16.61
C ILE A 88 2.52 2.84 17.23
N THR A 89 1.76 2.10 16.43
CA THR A 89 0.88 1.01 16.91
C THR A 89 1.62 -0.31 17.18
N GLY A 90 2.91 -0.40 16.82
CA GLY A 90 3.75 -1.58 17.06
C GLY A 90 3.76 -2.62 15.93
N ASN A 91 3.29 -2.27 14.74
CA ASN A 91 3.27 -3.17 13.58
C ASN A 91 4.46 -2.90 12.64
N THR A 92 5.61 -3.51 12.95
CA THR A 92 6.84 -3.33 12.17
C THR A 92 6.71 -3.81 10.72
N PHE A 93 5.93 -4.86 10.46
CA PHE A 93 5.71 -5.37 9.12
C PHE A 93 4.91 -4.38 8.27
N GLY A 94 3.79 -3.89 8.80
CA GLY A 94 2.97 -2.85 8.16
C GLY A 94 3.75 -1.57 7.89
N THR A 95 4.60 -1.14 8.82
CA THR A 95 5.51 0.00 8.63
C THR A 95 6.42 -0.19 7.44
N ALA A 96 7.16 -1.31 7.37
CA ALA A 96 8.11 -1.55 6.29
C ALA A 96 7.41 -1.59 4.92
N VAL A 97 6.27 -2.28 4.85
CA VAL A 97 5.47 -2.42 3.63
C VAL A 97 4.89 -1.08 3.18
N PHE A 98 4.14 -0.37 4.03
CA PHE A 98 3.48 0.87 3.64
C PHE A 98 4.46 2.01 3.35
N MET A 99 5.58 2.12 4.09
CA MET A 99 6.59 3.13 3.79
C MET A 99 7.31 2.84 2.47
N SER A 100 7.64 1.57 2.19
CA SER A 100 8.30 1.18 0.93
C SER A 100 7.40 1.45 -0.27
N TYR A 101 6.13 1.07 -0.20
CA TYR A 101 5.18 1.29 -1.30
C TYR A 101 4.77 2.76 -1.45
N GLY A 102 4.70 3.52 -0.36
CA GLY A 102 4.55 4.98 -0.44
C GLY A 102 5.71 5.65 -1.17
N ALA A 103 6.95 5.25 -0.85
CA ALA A 103 8.14 5.72 -1.54
C ALA A 103 8.17 5.29 -3.02
N PHE A 104 7.74 4.07 -3.33
CA PHE A 104 7.61 3.58 -4.71
C PHE A 104 6.64 4.44 -5.53
N ASN A 105 5.44 4.75 -5.02
CA ASN A 105 4.46 5.57 -5.73
C ASN A 105 4.98 6.99 -6.01
N ILE A 106 5.70 7.59 -5.05
CA ILE A 106 6.35 8.91 -5.23
C ILE A 106 7.48 8.83 -6.26
N SER A 107 8.35 7.82 -6.16
CA SER A 107 9.44 7.62 -7.11
C SER A 107 8.93 7.36 -8.53
N TYR A 108 7.87 6.55 -8.69
CA TYR A 108 7.27 6.27 -9.98
C TYR A 108 6.58 7.50 -10.60
N SER A 109 5.87 8.29 -9.79
CA SER A 109 5.23 9.52 -10.28
C SER A 109 6.24 10.60 -10.68
N MET A 110 7.41 10.66 -10.03
CA MET A 110 8.51 11.56 -10.42
C MET A 110 9.03 11.30 -11.83
N ILE A 111 9.02 10.04 -12.30
CA ILE A 111 9.43 9.69 -13.67
C ILE A 111 8.54 10.38 -14.70
N TYR A 112 7.23 10.44 -14.45
CA TYR A 112 6.25 11.02 -15.38
C TYR A 112 5.98 12.51 -15.15
N LEU A 113 6.51 13.10 -14.08
CA LEU A 113 6.33 14.51 -13.79
C LEU A 113 7.08 15.36 -14.83
N PRO A 114 6.41 16.22 -15.62
CA PRO A 114 7.09 16.99 -16.67
C PRO A 114 8.17 17.93 -16.14
N GLY A 115 8.11 18.32 -14.86
CA GLY A 115 9.13 19.13 -14.20
C GLY A 115 10.38 18.37 -13.72
N SER A 116 10.39 17.04 -13.74
CA SER A 116 11.56 16.26 -13.28
C SER A 116 12.68 16.17 -14.32
N GLY A 117 12.36 16.39 -15.60
CA GLY A 117 13.32 16.28 -16.70
C GLY A 117 13.77 14.86 -17.04
N ILE A 118 13.25 13.82 -16.36
CA ILE A 118 13.67 12.43 -16.57
C ILE A 118 13.31 11.98 -17.98
N ILE A 119 12.05 12.12 -18.40
CA ILE A 119 11.64 11.74 -19.77
C ILE A 119 12.36 12.60 -20.81
N ALA A 120 12.58 13.89 -20.53
CA ALA A 120 13.26 14.80 -21.44
C ALA A 120 14.74 14.39 -21.70
N ALA A 121 15.38 13.72 -20.74
CA ALA A 121 16.74 13.19 -20.92
C ALA A 121 16.81 11.99 -21.89
N TYR A 122 15.68 11.33 -22.14
CA TYR A 122 15.58 10.16 -23.04
C TYR A 122 14.86 10.47 -24.37
N THR A 123 14.44 11.72 -24.58
CA THR A 123 13.85 12.19 -25.84
C THR A 123 14.93 12.84 -26.71
N ASP A 124 15.05 12.36 -27.94
CA ASP A 124 15.95 12.94 -28.94
C ASP A 124 15.39 14.26 -29.51
N GLU A 125 16.18 15.03 -30.27
CA GLU A 125 15.77 16.31 -30.88
C GLU A 125 14.54 16.19 -31.80
N SER A 126 14.27 14.97 -32.28
CA SER A 126 13.11 14.59 -33.10
C SER A 126 11.82 14.34 -32.29
N GLY A 127 11.88 14.38 -30.96
CA GLY A 127 10.76 14.03 -30.07
C GLY A 127 10.50 12.53 -29.96
N ALA A 128 11.34 11.69 -30.58
CA ALA A 128 11.28 10.24 -30.45
C ALA A 128 11.89 9.80 -29.11
N LEU A 129 11.19 8.91 -28.43
CA LEU A 129 11.60 8.38 -27.15
C LEU A 129 12.57 7.22 -27.36
N SER A 130 13.79 7.32 -26.82
CA SER A 130 14.83 6.31 -27.01
C SER A 130 14.39 4.94 -26.45
N PRO A 131 14.75 3.83 -27.11
CA PRO A 131 14.47 2.48 -26.60
C PRO A 131 15.13 2.22 -25.23
N ASP A 132 16.17 2.98 -24.89
CA ASP A 132 16.88 2.91 -23.61
C ASP A 132 15.99 3.29 -22.41
N PHE A 133 15.01 4.17 -22.59
CA PHE A 133 14.06 4.52 -21.52
C PHE A 133 13.26 3.30 -21.05
N GLN A 134 12.76 2.49 -21.99
CA GLN A 134 11.98 1.30 -21.65
C GLN A 134 12.84 0.27 -20.91
N GLN A 135 14.12 0.14 -21.27
CA GLN A 135 15.07 -0.72 -20.57
C GLN A 135 15.38 -0.19 -19.15
N ALA A 136 15.56 1.12 -18.98
CA ALA A 136 15.80 1.74 -17.68
C ALA A 136 14.61 1.54 -16.73
N ILE A 137 13.37 1.72 -17.21
CA ILE A 137 12.16 1.45 -16.44
C ILE A 137 12.03 -0.04 -16.10
N ALA A 138 12.38 -0.94 -17.02
CA ALA A 138 12.37 -2.37 -16.74
C ALA A 138 13.37 -2.75 -15.64
N MET A 139 14.59 -2.17 -15.64
CA MET A 139 15.58 -2.38 -14.57
C MET A 139 15.12 -1.82 -13.23
N TYR A 140 14.51 -0.62 -13.24
CA TYR A 140 13.89 -0.03 -12.06
C TYR A 140 12.82 -0.96 -11.45
N LEU A 141 11.88 -1.45 -12.27
CA LEU A 141 10.82 -2.36 -11.84
C LEU A 141 11.37 -3.71 -11.34
N TRP A 142 12.49 -4.18 -11.90
CA TRP A 142 13.17 -5.39 -11.42
C TRP A 142 13.79 -5.25 -10.03
N ALA A 143 14.38 -4.09 -9.72
CA ALA A 143 14.89 -3.84 -8.37
C ALA A 143 13.75 -3.87 -7.34
N TRP A 144 12.59 -3.31 -7.70
CA TRP A 144 11.39 -3.35 -6.87
C TRP A 144 10.77 -4.74 -6.76
N PHE A 145 10.80 -5.54 -7.84
CA PHE A 145 10.36 -6.93 -7.81
C PHE A 145 11.11 -7.76 -6.75
N ILE A 146 12.43 -7.60 -6.63
CA ILE A 146 13.21 -8.33 -5.61
C ILE A 146 12.74 -7.96 -4.20
N LEU A 147 12.47 -6.67 -3.94
CA LEU A 147 11.92 -6.22 -2.67
C LEU A 147 10.52 -6.77 -2.41
N THR A 148 9.65 -6.77 -3.43
CA THR A 148 8.30 -7.33 -3.34
C THR A 148 8.34 -8.81 -3.00
N VAL A 149 9.19 -9.62 -3.64
CA VAL A 149 9.34 -11.05 -3.33
C VAL A 149 9.74 -11.28 -1.86
N ILE A 150 10.65 -10.47 -1.32
CA ILE A 150 11.04 -10.54 0.10
C ILE A 150 9.83 -10.25 1.00
N TYR A 151 9.06 -9.21 0.67
CA TYR A 151 7.83 -8.88 1.39
C TYR A 151 6.75 -9.95 1.24
N THR A 152 6.63 -10.60 0.07
CA THR A 152 5.69 -11.70 -0.18
C THR A 152 5.95 -12.84 0.78
N VAL A 153 7.21 -13.27 0.94
CA VAL A 153 7.58 -14.35 1.88
C VAL A 153 7.26 -13.96 3.32
N ALA A 154 7.53 -12.72 3.71
CA ALA A 154 7.20 -12.21 5.04
C ALA A 154 5.67 -12.10 5.27
N ALA A 155 4.91 -11.78 4.23
CA ALA A 155 3.46 -11.60 4.28
C ALA A 155 2.69 -12.90 4.53
N VAL A 156 3.21 -14.06 4.10
CA VAL A 156 2.54 -15.38 4.24
C VAL A 156 2.18 -15.68 5.69
N ARG A 157 2.99 -15.21 6.64
CA ARG A 157 2.74 -15.38 8.08
C ARG A 157 1.80 -14.31 8.66
N SER A 158 1.68 -13.15 8.00
CA SER A 158 0.93 -11.99 8.48
C SER A 158 -0.53 -12.01 8.01
N SER A 159 -0.77 -12.07 6.70
CA SER A 159 -2.13 -12.17 6.15
C SER A 159 -2.14 -12.73 4.73
N TRP A 160 -3.11 -13.60 4.44
CA TRP A 160 -3.30 -14.18 3.12
C TRP A 160 -3.68 -13.15 2.06
N VAL A 161 -4.41 -12.10 2.44
CA VAL A 161 -4.80 -11.01 1.52
C VAL A 161 -3.58 -10.22 1.06
N LEU A 162 -2.71 -9.77 1.97
CA LEU A 162 -1.48 -9.06 1.60
C LEU A 162 -0.55 -9.96 0.79
N SER A 163 -0.50 -11.25 1.11
CA SER A 163 0.32 -12.21 0.36
C SER A 163 -0.15 -12.35 -1.09
N LEU A 164 -1.47 -12.43 -1.31
CA LEU A 164 -2.04 -12.52 -2.65
C LEU A 164 -1.85 -11.22 -3.44
N ASP A 165 -2.01 -10.05 -2.80
CA ASP A 165 -1.79 -8.75 -3.43
C ASP A 165 -0.33 -8.61 -3.92
N LEU A 166 0.63 -9.01 -3.08
CA LEU A 166 2.05 -8.97 -3.43
C LEU A 166 2.41 -9.99 -4.53
N LEU A 167 1.84 -11.20 -4.48
CA LEU A 167 2.00 -12.18 -5.55
C LEU A 167 1.44 -11.69 -6.89
N ALA A 168 0.30 -11.00 -6.88
CA ALA A 168 -0.27 -10.43 -8.09
C ALA A 168 0.65 -9.34 -8.69
N LEU A 169 1.30 -8.54 -7.83
CA LEU A 169 2.33 -7.59 -8.24
C LEU A 169 3.56 -8.28 -8.82
N ASP A 170 4.03 -9.35 -8.20
CA ASP A 170 5.16 -10.15 -8.69
C ASP A 170 4.92 -10.66 -10.12
N ILE A 171 3.69 -11.13 -10.40
CA ILE A 171 3.27 -11.58 -11.74
C ILE A 171 3.22 -10.41 -12.73
N CYS A 172 2.71 -9.26 -12.30
CA CYS A 172 2.59 -8.06 -13.16
C CYS A 172 3.98 -7.55 -13.59
N LEU A 173 4.93 -7.52 -12.66
CA LEU A 173 6.30 -7.07 -12.91
C LEU A 173 7.06 -8.03 -13.84
N THR A 174 6.91 -9.35 -13.66
CA THR A 174 7.51 -10.33 -14.59
C THR A 174 6.90 -10.24 -15.99
N CYS A 175 5.59 -10.02 -16.10
CA CYS A 175 4.92 -9.82 -17.38
C CYS A 175 5.43 -8.56 -18.12
N CYS A 176 5.59 -7.43 -17.40
CA CYS A 176 6.16 -6.21 -17.98
C CYS A 176 7.57 -6.43 -18.52
N TRP A 177 8.39 -7.22 -17.84
CA TRP A 177 9.71 -7.57 -18.34
C TRP A 177 9.66 -8.45 -19.60
N GLN A 178 8.77 -9.44 -19.63
CA GLN A 178 8.55 -10.28 -20.81
C GLN A 178 8.15 -9.43 -22.03
N TYR A 179 7.28 -8.43 -21.82
CA TYR A 179 6.81 -7.52 -22.85
C TYR A 179 7.95 -6.64 -23.40
N GLY A 180 8.78 -6.07 -22.51
CA GLY A 180 9.97 -5.32 -22.91
C GLY A 180 10.97 -6.17 -23.73
N LYS A 181 11.12 -7.46 -23.39
CA LYS A 181 11.97 -8.39 -24.14
C LYS A 181 11.42 -8.73 -25.53
N GLN A 182 10.10 -8.70 -25.73
CA GLN A 182 9.48 -9.03 -27.02
C GLN A 182 9.61 -7.90 -28.06
N HIS A 183 9.62 -6.64 -27.64
CA HIS A 183 9.83 -5.48 -28.51
C HIS A 183 11.31 -5.22 -28.85
N LEU A 184 12.22 -6.00 -28.29
CA LEU A 184 13.68 -5.95 -28.54
C LEU A 184 14.18 -7.11 -29.41
N ARG A 185 13.30 -8.00 -29.90
CA ARG A 185 13.70 -9.01 -30.89
C ARG A 185 13.54 -8.41 -32.30
N PRO A 186 14.62 -8.38 -33.11
CA PRO A 186 14.56 -7.91 -34.49
C PRO A 186 13.65 -8.79 -35.35
#